data_AF-A0A2V1CCH2-F1
#
_entry.id   AF-A0A2V1CCH2-F1
#
_cell.length_a   1.000
_cell.length_b   1.000
_cell.length_c   1.000
_cell.angle_alpha   90.00
_cell.angle_beta   90.00
_cell.angle_gamma   90.00
#
_symmetry.space_group_name_H-M   'P 1'
#
loop_
_entity.id
_entity.type
_entity.pdbx_description
1 polymer ?
#
loop_
_entity_poly.entity_id
_entity_poly.type
_entity_poly.pdbx_seq_one_letter_code
_entity_poly.pdbx_strand_id
1 'polypeptide(L)'
;MKYPWLWFRNIGCDNRDRALIRCRLVSWLQDGEGVVSKINHEVGSDVDIKQVLWTAEEDVRCRRLVQCAGARLIGFNYHVNRVRWARCHVTVKIQSSFNRMPFVYITGGSLSTRARNVRIFKGPADGFLNFPADVMILRDCVPTRDGISGHADVGRRKWDILCMRTCEGFENPWFVVRVRDVGPRY
;
A
#
# COMPACT_ATOMS: atom_id res chain seq x y z
N MET A 1 -2.07 -7.44 14.18
CA MET A 1 -2.60 -6.23 14.86
C MET A 1 -3.61 -6.67 15.92
N LYS A 2 -3.25 -6.61 17.21
CA LYS A 2 -4.08 -7.16 18.31
C LYS A 2 -5.33 -6.30 18.59
N TYR A 3 -5.22 -4.98 18.42
CA TYR A 3 -6.28 -4.01 18.73
C TYR A 3 -6.47 -2.98 17.60
N PRO A 4 -7.18 -3.34 16.50
CA PRO A 4 -7.30 -2.47 15.34
C PRO A 4 -7.91 -1.11 15.61
N TRP A 5 -8.91 -1.06 16.49
CA TRP A 5 -9.70 0.15 16.79
C TRP A 5 -8.84 1.35 17.23
N LEU A 6 -7.67 1.10 17.83
CA LEU A 6 -6.71 2.15 18.22
C LEU A 6 -6.26 3.02 17.02
N TRP A 7 -6.18 2.45 15.82
CA TRP A 7 -5.81 3.18 14.60
C TRP A 7 -7.03 3.79 13.89
N PHE A 8 -8.16 3.09 13.89
CA PHE A 8 -9.37 3.55 13.18
C PHE A 8 -10.07 4.73 13.88
N ARG A 9 -9.78 4.97 15.17
CA ARG A 9 -10.39 6.04 15.97
C ARG A 9 -11.92 5.98 15.81
N ASN A 10 -12.57 7.11 15.53
CA ASN A 10 -14.03 7.20 15.37
C ASN A 10 -14.51 6.95 13.93
N ILE A 11 -13.62 6.58 12.99
CA ILE A 11 -13.95 6.51 11.56
C ILE A 11 -14.54 5.14 11.17
N GLY A 12 -14.52 4.18 12.10
CA GLY A 12 -15.05 2.84 11.92
C GLY A 12 -14.11 1.94 11.12
N CYS A 13 -14.06 0.67 11.51
CA CYS A 13 -13.36 -0.39 10.81
C CYS A 13 -14.41 -1.24 10.07
N ASP A 14 -14.46 -1.17 8.74
CA ASP A 14 -15.49 -1.89 7.97
C ASP A 14 -15.16 -3.40 7.84
N ASN A 15 -16.09 -4.18 7.30
CA ASN A 15 -15.90 -5.63 7.15
C ASN A 15 -14.72 -5.98 6.22
N ARG A 16 -14.42 -5.15 5.22
CA ARG A 16 -13.31 -5.35 4.29
C ARG A 16 -11.97 -5.15 5.00
N ASP A 17 -11.89 -4.16 5.89
CA ASP A 17 -10.75 -3.89 6.76
C ASP A 17 -10.49 -5.01 7.75
N ARG A 18 -11.53 -5.45 8.44
CA ARG A 18 -11.43 -6.57 9.39
C ARG A 18 -10.94 -7.84 8.70
N ALA A 19 -11.44 -8.11 7.50
CA ALA A 19 -11.02 -9.27 6.71
C ALA A 19 -9.57 -9.16 6.25
N LEU A 20 -9.08 -7.98 5.84
CA LEU A 20 -7.66 -7.75 5.53
C LEU A 20 -6.76 -7.93 6.76
N ILE A 21 -7.16 -7.41 7.91
CA ILE A 21 -6.36 -7.48 9.15
C ILE A 21 -6.25 -8.93 9.65
N ARG A 22 -7.29 -9.74 9.45
CA ARG A 22 -7.38 -11.12 9.92
C ARG A 22 -6.92 -12.16 8.90
N CYS A 23 -6.66 -11.78 7.64
CA CYS A 23 -6.31 -12.76 6.62
C CYS A 23 -4.95 -13.41 6.92
N ARG A 24 -4.82 -14.66 6.47
CA ARG A 24 -3.51 -15.30 6.33
C ARG A 24 -2.77 -14.65 5.15
N LEU A 25 -1.44 -14.70 5.17
CA LEU A 25 -0.68 -14.31 3.97
C LEU A 25 -1.04 -15.23 2.80
N VAL A 26 -1.07 -14.62 1.63
CA VAL A 26 -1.24 -15.34 0.36
C VAL A 26 0.00 -16.18 0.09
N SER A 27 -0.19 -17.38 -0.46
CA SER A 27 0.85 -18.39 -0.61
C SER A 27 2.03 -17.98 -1.51
N TRP A 28 1.86 -16.92 -2.29
CA TRP A 28 2.87 -16.41 -3.22
C TRP A 28 3.67 -15.22 -2.67
N LEU A 29 3.33 -14.70 -1.49
CA LEU A 29 4.06 -13.61 -0.82
C LEU A 29 4.90 -14.17 0.32
N GLN A 30 6.20 -13.89 0.33
CA GLN A 30 7.02 -14.14 1.52
C GLN A 30 6.82 -13.03 2.55
N ASP A 31 6.87 -13.40 3.83
CA ASP A 31 6.78 -12.43 4.93
C ASP A 31 7.92 -11.41 4.84
N GLY A 32 7.58 -10.11 4.85
CA GLY A 32 8.55 -9.02 4.88
C GLY A 32 9.10 -8.57 3.52
N GLU A 33 8.74 -9.22 2.41
CA GLU A 33 9.34 -8.93 1.09
C GLU A 33 8.49 -8.01 0.19
N GLY A 34 7.76 -7.06 0.78
CA GLY A 34 7.01 -6.06 0.03
C GLY A 34 7.14 -4.67 0.61
N VAL A 35 7.26 -3.66 -0.24
CA VAL A 35 7.40 -2.25 0.17
C VAL A 35 6.57 -1.32 -0.70
N VAL A 36 6.02 -0.26 -0.12
CA VAL A 36 5.51 0.87 -0.90
C VAL A 36 6.70 1.60 -1.49
N SER A 37 6.77 1.66 -2.81
CA SER A 37 7.99 2.05 -3.52
C SER A 37 7.93 3.44 -4.12
N LYS A 38 6.78 3.80 -4.71
CA LYS A 38 6.64 5.06 -5.45
C LYS A 38 5.19 5.48 -5.64
N ILE A 39 5.04 6.76 -6.01
CA ILE A 39 3.81 7.35 -6.52
C ILE A 39 4.05 7.72 -7.98
N ASN A 40 3.14 7.31 -8.87
CA ASN A 40 3.09 7.79 -10.25
C ASN A 40 1.91 8.75 -10.37
N HIS A 41 2.12 9.97 -10.84
CA HIS A 41 1.08 10.98 -10.91
C HIS A 41 1.14 11.85 -12.17
N GLU A 42 -0.03 12.36 -12.56
CA GLU A 42 -0.28 13.16 -13.74
C GLU A 42 -1.27 14.27 -13.36
N VAL A 43 -0.88 15.54 -13.54
CA VAL A 43 -1.69 16.72 -13.21
C VAL A 43 -2.35 17.22 -14.50
N GLY A 44 -3.68 17.39 -14.52
CA GLY A 44 -4.35 17.85 -15.75
C GLY A 44 -4.21 16.87 -16.92
N SER A 45 -4.13 17.36 -18.14
CA SER A 45 -3.91 16.58 -19.37
C SER A 45 -2.43 16.58 -19.82
N ASP A 46 -1.53 16.72 -18.85
CA ASP A 46 -0.09 16.78 -19.11
C ASP A 46 0.41 15.40 -19.55
N VAL A 47 1.25 15.35 -20.60
CA VAL A 47 1.61 14.08 -21.27
C VAL A 47 2.58 13.23 -20.41
N ASP A 48 3.26 13.86 -19.45
CA ASP A 48 4.32 13.22 -18.68
C ASP A 48 3.85 12.67 -17.33
N ILE A 49 3.91 11.35 -17.19
CA ILE A 49 3.74 10.67 -15.90
C ILE A 49 4.98 10.93 -15.04
N LYS A 50 4.81 11.73 -13.99
CA LYS A 50 5.87 11.98 -13.01
C LYS A 50 5.92 10.84 -12.00
N GLN A 51 7.13 10.45 -11.62
CA GLN A 51 7.37 9.42 -10.60
C GLN A 51 8.08 10.04 -9.40
N VAL A 52 7.58 9.74 -8.20
CA VAL A 52 8.20 10.14 -6.93
C VAL A 52 8.45 8.88 -6.12
N LEU A 53 9.71 8.63 -5.77
CA LEU A 53 10.07 7.51 -4.90
C LEU A 53 9.55 7.78 -3.48
N TRP A 54 8.94 6.77 -2.87
CA TRP A 54 8.42 6.87 -1.52
C TRP A 54 9.49 6.41 -0.53
N THR A 55 10.49 7.27 -0.31
CA THR A 55 11.55 7.05 0.66
C THR A 55 11.20 7.60 2.04
N ALA A 56 12.04 7.36 3.05
CA ALA A 56 11.87 7.92 4.39
C ALA A 56 11.91 9.46 4.38
N GLU A 57 12.80 10.04 3.59
CA GLU A 57 12.99 11.49 3.43
C GLU A 57 11.78 12.13 2.73
N GLU A 58 11.21 11.44 1.74
CA GLU A 58 10.08 11.93 0.95
C GLU A 58 8.71 11.55 1.55
N ASP A 59 8.66 10.86 2.70
CA ASP A 59 7.42 10.28 3.25
C ASP A 59 6.33 11.34 3.48
N VAL A 60 6.69 12.48 4.08
CA VAL A 60 5.75 13.58 4.34
C VAL A 60 5.21 14.15 3.02
N ARG A 61 6.07 14.32 2.01
CA ARG A 61 5.67 14.82 0.70
C ARG A 61 4.75 13.82 -0.01
N CYS A 62 5.10 12.54 0.00
CA CYS A 62 4.31 11.47 -0.60
C CYS A 62 2.91 11.36 0.04
N ARG A 63 2.82 11.44 1.37
CA ARG A 63 1.55 11.49 2.11
C ARG A 63 0.67 12.67 1.68
N ARG A 64 1.26 13.87 1.55
CA ARG A 64 0.54 15.05 1.06
C ARG A 64 0.07 14.86 -0.39
N LEU A 65 0.90 14.32 -1.27
CA LEU A 65 0.55 14.05 -2.67
C LEU A 65 -0.65 13.10 -2.79
N VAL A 66 -0.64 11.98 -2.07
CA VAL A 66 -1.78 11.05 -2.13
C VAL A 66 -3.04 11.66 -1.50
N GLN A 67 -2.90 12.49 -0.46
CA GLN A 67 -4.03 13.20 0.14
C GLN A 67 -4.64 14.22 -0.84
N CYS A 68 -3.81 14.99 -1.55
CA CYS A 68 -4.26 15.87 -2.64
C CYS A 68 -5.03 15.10 -3.72
N ALA A 69 -4.69 13.82 -3.93
CA ALA A 69 -5.31 12.92 -4.90
C ALA A 69 -6.49 12.10 -4.36
N GLY A 70 -6.97 12.42 -3.14
CA GLY A 70 -8.18 11.85 -2.56
C GLY A 70 -7.96 10.70 -1.59
N ALA A 71 -6.72 10.36 -1.23
CA ALA A 71 -6.45 9.43 -0.13
C ALA A 71 -6.96 10.02 1.19
N ARG A 72 -7.42 9.16 2.10
CA ARG A 72 -7.83 9.62 3.45
C ARG A 72 -6.70 9.41 4.43
N LEU A 73 -6.25 10.48 5.06
CA LEU A 73 -5.24 10.45 6.12
C LEU A 73 -5.94 10.70 7.46
N ILE A 74 -5.90 9.71 8.35
CA ILE A 74 -6.60 9.69 9.63
C ILE A 74 -5.61 10.00 10.73
N GLY A 75 -5.86 11.08 11.48
CA GLY A 75 -4.97 11.52 12.57
C GLY A 75 -3.75 12.34 12.12
N PHE A 76 -3.71 12.75 10.86
CA PHE A 76 -2.72 13.70 10.32
C PHE A 76 -3.38 15.05 10.03
N ASN A 77 -2.72 16.13 10.43
CA ASN A 77 -3.18 17.50 10.20
C ASN A 77 -2.29 18.14 9.12
N TYR A 78 -2.49 17.75 7.86
CA TYR A 78 -1.86 18.42 6.74
C TYR A 78 -2.86 19.32 6.04
N HIS A 79 -2.48 20.58 5.84
CA HIS A 79 -3.18 21.48 4.93
C HIS A 79 -2.75 21.16 3.51
N VAL A 80 -3.70 20.69 2.70
CA VAL A 80 -3.45 20.34 1.30
C VAL A 80 -4.48 21.01 0.41
N ASN A 81 -4.01 21.64 -0.67
CA ASN A 81 -4.89 22.14 -1.72
C ASN A 81 -5.33 20.96 -2.58
N ARG A 82 -6.63 20.87 -2.87
CA ARG A 82 -7.13 19.85 -3.80
C ARG A 82 -6.62 20.17 -5.20
N VAL A 83 -5.89 19.23 -5.78
CA VAL A 83 -5.42 19.29 -7.16
C VAL A 83 -6.27 18.33 -7.99
N ARG A 84 -6.65 18.73 -9.20
CA ARG A 84 -7.37 17.85 -10.13
C ARG A 84 -6.36 16.98 -10.88
N TRP A 85 -6.08 15.81 -10.30
CA TRP A 85 -5.22 14.80 -10.91
C TRP A 85 -5.98 14.06 -12.01
N ALA A 86 -5.34 13.86 -13.17
CA ALA A 86 -5.84 12.89 -14.15
C ALA A 86 -5.57 11.46 -13.67
N ARG A 87 -4.36 11.22 -13.15
CA ARG A 87 -3.94 9.94 -12.59
C ARG A 87 -3.06 10.16 -11.37
N CYS A 88 -3.27 9.36 -10.33
CA CYS A 88 -2.36 9.28 -9.19
C CYS A 88 -2.46 7.88 -8.62
N HIS A 89 -1.37 7.12 -8.77
CA HIS A 89 -1.27 5.72 -8.40
C HIS A 89 -0.15 5.50 -7.41
N VAL A 90 -0.45 4.74 -6.35
CA VAL A 90 0.54 4.25 -5.40
C VAL A 90 0.98 2.86 -5.84
N THR A 91 2.29 2.64 -5.89
CA THR A 91 2.88 1.37 -6.33
C THR A 91 3.57 0.67 -5.17
N VAL A 92 3.20 -0.60 -4.97
CA VAL A 92 3.80 -1.52 -4.02
C VAL A 92 4.65 -2.51 -4.79
N LYS A 93 5.94 -2.56 -4.49
CA LYS A 93 6.83 -3.63 -4.97
C LYS A 93 6.66 -4.83 -4.07
N ILE A 94 6.60 -6.00 -4.66
CA ILE A 94 6.44 -7.26 -3.96
C ILE A 94 7.41 -8.26 -4.59
N GLN A 95 8.17 -8.96 -3.75
CA GLN A 95 8.84 -10.18 -4.18
C GLN A 95 7.89 -11.34 -3.94
N SER A 96 7.79 -12.19 -4.96
CA SER A 96 6.97 -13.37 -4.87
C SER A 96 7.85 -14.61 -4.87
N SER A 97 7.52 -15.53 -3.98
CA SER A 97 8.06 -16.88 -4.00
C SER A 97 7.18 -17.75 -4.87
N PHE A 98 6.98 -17.37 -6.13
CA PHE A 98 6.53 -18.33 -7.13
C PHE A 98 7.68 -19.32 -7.36
N ASN A 99 7.90 -20.25 -6.42
CA ASN A 99 8.24 -21.64 -6.71
C ASN A 99 8.37 -22.54 -5.48
N ARG A 100 7.72 -23.70 -5.60
CA ARG A 100 8.04 -24.98 -4.93
C ARG A 100 9.01 -25.83 -5.77
N MET A 101 9.87 -25.20 -6.59
CA MET A 101 10.82 -25.88 -7.47
C MET A 101 12.24 -25.33 -7.31
N PRO A 102 13.29 -26.18 -7.37
CA PRO A 102 14.62 -25.80 -6.87
C PRO A 102 15.42 -24.87 -7.79
N PHE A 103 14.92 -24.50 -8.98
CA PHE A 103 15.76 -23.90 -10.03
C PHE A 103 15.17 -22.69 -10.76
N VAL A 104 14.11 -22.03 -10.25
CA VAL A 104 13.48 -20.90 -10.96
C VAL A 104 13.21 -19.70 -10.05
N TYR A 105 13.74 -18.57 -10.54
CA TYR A 105 13.90 -17.22 -10.00
C TYR A 105 12.77 -16.65 -9.13
N ILE A 106 13.15 -15.98 -8.03
CA ILE A 106 12.31 -15.00 -7.32
C ILE A 106 11.84 -13.98 -8.35
N THR A 107 10.55 -14.00 -8.70
CA THR A 107 9.98 -13.03 -9.63
C THR A 107 9.43 -11.86 -8.81
N GLY A 108 10.15 -10.75 -8.82
CA GLY A 108 9.66 -9.48 -8.31
C GLY A 108 8.62 -8.88 -9.25
N GLY A 109 7.66 -8.14 -8.71
CA GLY A 109 6.75 -7.34 -9.52
C GLY A 109 6.08 -6.25 -8.69
N SER A 110 5.17 -5.53 -9.33
CA SER A 110 4.50 -4.40 -8.66
C SER A 110 3.00 -4.48 -8.75
N LEU A 111 2.33 -4.17 -7.64
CA LEU A 111 0.91 -3.89 -7.58
C LEU A 111 0.70 -2.37 -7.53
N SER A 112 -0.38 -1.87 -8.11
CA SER A 112 -0.71 -0.44 -8.06
C SER A 112 -2.19 -0.20 -7.77
N THR A 113 -2.50 0.87 -7.05
CA THR A 113 -3.88 1.33 -6.86
C THR A 113 -3.99 2.84 -7.01
N ARG A 114 -5.20 3.35 -7.21
CA ARG A 114 -5.47 4.79 -7.25
C ARG A 114 -5.34 5.38 -5.85
N ALA A 115 -4.84 6.60 -5.72
CA ALA A 115 -4.69 7.28 -4.43
C ALA A 115 -6.00 7.35 -3.62
N ARG A 116 -7.15 7.53 -4.27
CA ARG A 116 -8.48 7.52 -3.62
C ARG A 116 -8.84 6.21 -2.90
N ASN A 117 -8.18 5.11 -3.24
CA ASN A 117 -8.36 3.80 -2.60
C ASN A 117 -7.40 3.60 -1.40
N VAL A 118 -6.56 4.60 -1.10
CA VAL A 118 -5.57 4.56 -0.03
C VAL A 118 -6.12 5.24 1.21
N ARG A 119 -5.91 4.59 2.36
CA ARG A 119 -6.12 5.18 3.67
C ARG A 119 -4.88 5.01 4.52
N ILE A 120 -4.45 6.08 5.19
CA ILE A 120 -3.27 6.08 6.06
C ILE A 120 -3.74 6.48 7.45
N PHE A 121 -3.39 5.70 8.47
CA PHE A 121 -3.78 5.91 9.85
C PHE A 121 -2.54 6.19 10.68
N LYS A 122 -2.55 7.34 11.37
CA LYS A 122 -1.51 7.66 12.34
C LYS A 122 -1.55 6.64 13.47
N GLY A 123 -0.38 6.18 13.90
CA GLY A 123 -0.24 5.34 15.08
C GLY A 123 -0.95 5.94 16.30
N PRO A 124 -1.48 5.10 17.22
CA PRO A 124 -2.04 5.59 18.48
C PRO A 124 -0.95 6.31 19.28
N ALA A 125 -1.33 7.41 19.96
CA ALA A 125 -0.38 8.19 20.77
C ALA A 125 0.07 7.44 22.03
N ASP A 126 -0.73 6.45 22.45
CA ASP A 126 -0.58 5.73 23.69
C ASP A 126 0.41 4.56 23.57
N GLY A 127 1.43 4.57 24.44
CA GLY A 127 2.49 3.56 24.57
C GLY A 127 2.04 2.14 24.97
N PHE A 128 0.76 1.79 24.79
CA PHE A 128 0.20 0.46 25.02
C PHE A 128 0.72 -0.60 24.04
N LEU A 129 1.44 -0.18 23.00
CA LEU A 129 2.10 -1.05 22.04
C LEU A 129 3.55 -0.59 21.92
N ASN A 130 4.50 -1.51 22.06
CA ASN A 130 5.94 -1.21 21.99
C ASN A 130 6.35 -0.48 20.70
N PHE A 131 5.51 -0.46 19.67
CA PHE A 131 5.72 0.29 18.42
C PHE A 131 4.38 0.76 17.83
N PRO A 132 3.86 1.96 18.14
CA PRO A 132 2.68 2.51 17.48
C PRO A 132 3.06 3.01 16.08
N ALA A 133 3.35 2.07 15.17
CA ALA A 133 3.64 2.39 13.79
C ALA A 133 2.39 2.90 13.06
N ASP A 134 2.57 3.88 12.17
CA ASP A 134 1.52 4.25 11.22
C ASP A 134 1.16 3.04 10.35
N VAL A 135 -0.10 2.93 9.91
CA VAL A 135 -0.55 1.86 9.00
C VAL A 135 -1.20 2.44 7.75
N MET A 136 -1.01 1.76 6.63
CA MET A 136 -1.59 2.12 5.34
C MET A 136 -2.41 0.94 4.81
N ILE A 137 -3.62 1.22 4.35
CA ILE A 137 -4.46 0.26 3.63
C ILE A 137 -4.57 0.73 2.19
N LEU A 138 -4.14 -0.12 1.26
CA LEU A 138 -4.30 0.07 -0.18
C LEU A 138 -5.37 -0.91 -0.68
N ARG A 139 -6.47 -0.40 -1.23
CA ARG A 139 -7.55 -1.24 -1.77
C ARG A 139 -7.49 -1.37 -3.28
N ASP A 140 -8.03 -2.47 -3.81
CA ASP A 140 -8.18 -2.71 -5.25
C ASP A 140 -6.86 -2.58 -6.02
N CYS A 141 -5.75 -3.00 -5.41
CA CYS A 141 -4.45 -3.05 -6.04
C CYS A 141 -4.47 -4.07 -7.18
N VAL A 142 -3.94 -3.67 -8.34
CA VAL A 142 -3.84 -4.52 -9.52
C VAL A 142 -2.40 -4.66 -9.95
N PRO A 143 -2.00 -5.83 -10.49
CA PRO A 143 -0.68 -5.99 -11.09
C PRO A 143 -0.45 -4.95 -12.19
N THR A 144 0.72 -4.32 -12.09
CA THR A 144 1.35 -3.58 -13.18
C THR A 144 1.86 -4.57 -14.23
N ARG A 145 2.31 -4.10 -15.40
CA ARG A 145 2.82 -4.98 -16.46
C ARG A 145 4.16 -5.65 -16.11
N ASP A 146 4.61 -5.52 -14.87
CA ASP A 146 5.91 -5.96 -14.39
C ASP A 146 5.78 -7.34 -13.73
N GLY A 147 6.56 -8.33 -14.18
CA GLY A 147 6.85 -9.63 -13.54
C GLY A 147 5.65 -10.49 -13.15
N ILE A 148 4.95 -10.13 -12.08
CA ILE A 148 3.87 -10.91 -11.45
C ILE A 148 2.54 -10.88 -12.23
N SER A 149 2.39 -9.98 -13.21
CA SER A 149 1.17 -9.92 -14.04
C SER A 149 1.03 -11.10 -15.00
N GLY A 150 2.14 -11.77 -15.33
CA GLY A 150 2.11 -12.98 -16.17
C GLY A 150 1.53 -14.21 -15.46
N HIS A 151 1.48 -14.21 -14.12
CA HIS A 151 0.96 -15.34 -13.36
C HIS A 151 -0.57 -15.30 -13.31
N ALA A 152 -1.24 -16.34 -13.80
CA ALA A 152 -2.71 -16.36 -13.93
C ALA A 152 -3.44 -16.09 -12.60
N ASP A 153 -2.90 -16.63 -11.50
CA ASP A 153 -3.45 -16.47 -10.14
C ASP A 153 -3.30 -15.06 -9.57
N VAL A 154 -2.45 -14.21 -10.16
CA VAL A 154 -2.19 -12.84 -9.67
C VAL A 154 -2.63 -11.78 -10.68
N GLY A 155 -2.23 -11.93 -11.94
CA GLY A 155 -2.49 -11.00 -13.04
C GLY A 155 -3.97 -10.62 -13.21
N ARG A 156 -4.88 -11.57 -12.99
CA ARG A 156 -6.32 -11.40 -13.21
C ARG A 156 -7.10 -11.01 -11.95
N ARG A 157 -6.40 -10.67 -10.86
CA ARG A 157 -7.02 -10.45 -9.54
C ARG A 157 -6.77 -9.05 -9.00
N LYS A 158 -7.64 -8.65 -8.07
CA LYS A 158 -7.53 -7.43 -7.27
C LYS A 158 -7.09 -7.80 -5.85
N TRP A 159 -6.24 -6.97 -5.28
CA TRP A 159 -5.59 -7.23 -4.01
C TRP A 159 -5.81 -6.07 -3.04
N ASP A 160 -6.13 -6.38 -1.79
CA ASP A 160 -6.04 -5.42 -0.70
C ASP A 160 -4.73 -5.63 0.06
N ILE A 161 -4.06 -4.54 0.40
CA ILE A 161 -2.74 -4.57 1.02
C ILE A 161 -2.77 -3.76 2.31
N LEU A 162 -2.29 -4.35 3.40
CA LEU A 162 -2.00 -3.67 4.66
C LEU A 162 -0.50 -3.48 4.74
N CYS A 163 -0.06 -2.23 4.85
CA CYS A 163 1.31 -1.86 5.13
C CYS A 163 1.43 -1.25 6.52
N MET A 164 2.61 -1.36 7.11
CA MET A 164 2.97 -0.73 8.37
C MET A 164 4.25 0.06 8.17
N ARG A 165 4.41 1.14 8.90
CA ARG A 165 5.60 1.97 8.85
C ARG A 165 6.72 1.35 9.71
N THR A 166 7.95 1.28 9.23
CA THR A 166 9.09 0.87 10.06
C THR A 166 9.59 2.02 10.95
N CYS A 167 10.40 1.67 11.94
CA CYS A 167 11.29 2.65 12.59
C CYS A 167 12.43 3.04 11.62
N GLU A 168 13.14 4.11 11.97
CA GLU A 168 14.21 4.73 11.17
C GLU A 168 15.26 3.72 10.68
N GLY A 169 15.88 3.99 9.52
CA GLY A 169 17.00 3.20 8.97
C GLY A 169 16.69 2.39 7.70
N PHE A 170 15.45 2.37 7.20
CA PHE A 170 15.09 1.75 5.92
C PHE A 170 14.84 2.79 4.84
N GLU A 171 15.31 2.53 3.61
CA GLU A 171 15.09 3.42 2.45
C GLU A 171 13.59 3.62 2.17
N ASN A 172 12.81 2.55 2.13
CA ASN A 172 11.35 2.62 2.02
C ASN A 172 10.69 2.45 3.40
N PRO A 173 9.91 3.44 3.88
CA PRO A 173 9.43 3.44 5.25
C PRO A 173 8.21 2.54 5.47
N TRP A 174 7.61 1.97 4.41
CA TRP A 174 6.35 1.23 4.45
C TRP A 174 6.52 -0.20 3.95
N PHE A 175 6.40 -1.17 4.85
CA PHE A 175 6.48 -2.59 4.52
C PHE A 175 5.10 -3.24 4.47
N VAL A 176 4.95 -4.21 3.59
CA VAL A 176 3.74 -5.02 3.43
C VAL A 176 3.65 -6.01 4.59
N VAL A 177 2.52 -5.97 5.29
CA VAL A 177 2.22 -6.89 6.41
C VAL A 177 1.23 -7.96 5.97
N ARG A 178 0.21 -7.58 5.19
CA ARG A 178 -0.82 -8.52 4.69
C ARG A 178 -1.21 -8.17 3.28
N VAL A 179 -1.51 -9.20 2.51
CA VAL A 179 -2.13 -9.10 1.19
C VAL A 179 -3.32 -10.05 1.16
N ARG A 180 -4.45 -9.57 0.65
CA ARG A 180 -5.70 -10.31 0.56
C ARG A 180 -6.23 -10.28 -0.87
N ASP A 181 -6.63 -11.44 -1.38
CA ASP A 181 -7.40 -11.54 -2.62
C ASP A 181 -8.81 -10.99 -2.43
N VAL A 182 -9.19 -10.03 -3.26
CA VAL A 182 -10.52 -9.40 -3.27
C VAL A 182 -11.42 -10.05 -4.32
N GLY A 183 -10.83 -10.74 -5.29
CA GLY A 183 -11.54 -11.34 -6.41
C GLY A 183 -11.00 -10.89 -7.77
N PRO A 184 -11.72 -11.22 -8.85
CA PRO A 184 -11.28 -10.96 -10.20
C PRO A 184 -11.29 -9.48 -10.59
N ARG A 185 -10.41 -9.14 -11.55
CA ARG A 185 -10.33 -7.86 -12.24
C ARG A 185 -11.13 -7.94 -13.55
N TYR A 186 -12.46 -7.94 -13.45
CA TYR A 186 -13.33 -7.62 -14.59
C TYR A 186 -13.30 -6.12 -14.86
#